data_AF-A0A0G1R6C7-F1
#
_entry.id   AF-A0A0G1R6C7-F1
#
_cell.length_a   1.000
_cell.length_b   1.000
_cell.length_c   1.000
_cell.angle_alpha   90.00
_cell.angle_beta   90.00
_cell.angle_gamma   90.00
#
_symmetry.space_group_name_H-M   'P 1'
#
loop_
_entity.id
_entity.type
_entity.pdbx_description
1 polymer ?
#
loop_
_entity_poly.entity_id
_entity_poly.type
_entity_poly.pdbx_seq_one_letter_code
_entity_poly.pdbx_strand_id
1 'polypeptide(L)'
;MTVVSFSLKTASKQKSRFFSFEVEKNRDFTEVLDKFLKSRRIKLSLIDFLHIKLSEESSLLDAYIIEALLKARKIASFFDKPIKD
;
A
#
# COMPACT_ATOMS: atom_id res chain seq x y z
N MET A 1 2.77 3.74 16.51
CA MET A 1 2.68 4.43 15.19
C MET A 1 3.22 3.48 14.13
N THR A 2 2.51 3.22 13.05
CA THR A 2 2.95 2.22 12.06
C THR A 2 3.56 2.89 10.85
N VAL A 3 4.78 2.52 10.48
CA VAL A 3 5.42 3.02 9.25
C VAL A 3 5.18 2.01 8.14
N VAL A 4 4.45 2.41 7.12
CA VAL A 4 4.20 1.56 5.95
C VAL A 4 5.08 2.02 4.80
N SER A 5 5.95 1.12 4.35
CA SER A 5 6.86 1.34 3.23
C SER A 5 6.51 0.44 2.08
N PHE A 6 6.65 0.91 0.84
CA PHE A 6 6.42 0.08 -0.33
C PHE A 6 7.28 0.54 -1.51
N SER A 7 7.52 -0.38 -2.43
CA SER A 7 8.21 -0.10 -3.69
C SER A 7 7.25 -0.17 -4.88
N LEU A 8 7.52 0.67 -5.87
CA LEU A 8 6.80 0.62 -7.13
C LEU A 8 7.52 -0.25 -8.15
N LYS A 9 6.73 -1.02 -8.89
CA LYS A 9 7.12 -1.68 -10.12
C LYS A 9 7.33 -0.63 -11.19
N THR A 10 8.58 -0.41 -11.59
CA THR A 10 8.90 0.42 -12.75
C THR A 10 8.95 -0.45 -14.00
N ALA A 11 8.34 0.02 -15.09
CA ALA A 11 8.36 -0.69 -16.38
C ALA A 11 9.77 -0.72 -17.03
N SER A 12 10.70 0.09 -16.55
CA SER A 12 12.11 0.10 -17.00
C SER A 12 13.04 -0.40 -15.89
N LYS A 13 14.23 -0.89 -16.26
CA LYS A 13 15.35 -1.26 -15.35
C LYS A 13 15.85 -0.10 -14.45
N GLN A 14 15.14 1.02 -14.37
CA GLN A 14 15.43 2.08 -13.41
C GLN A 14 15.18 1.59 -11.97
N LYS A 15 15.97 2.17 -11.05
CA LYS A 15 15.90 1.90 -9.61
C LYS A 15 14.45 1.96 -9.11
N SER A 16 14.01 0.90 -8.43
CA SER A 16 12.72 0.86 -7.74
C SER A 16 12.57 2.09 -6.85
N ARG A 17 11.46 2.82 -7.02
CA ARG A 17 11.15 3.95 -6.14
C ARG A 17 10.49 3.43 -4.88
N PHE A 18 11.08 3.77 -3.73
CA PHE A 18 10.55 3.44 -2.41
C PHE A 18 9.78 4.64 -1.86
N PHE A 19 8.64 4.35 -1.23
CA PHE A 19 7.80 5.31 -0.54
C PHE A 19 7.54 4.82 0.86
N SER A 20 7.44 5.75 1.80
CA SER A 20 7.08 5.47 3.18
C SER A 20 6.09 6.52 3.67
N PHE A 21 5.15 6.10 4.50
CA PHE A 21 4.23 6.99 5.20
C PHE A 21 3.90 6.43 6.57
N GLU A 22 3.45 7.31 7.45
CA GLU A 22 3.13 6.98 8.83
C GLU A 22 1.63 6.88 9.01
N VAL A 23 1.21 5.93 9.84
CA VAL A 23 -0.18 5.67 10.20
C VAL A 23 -0.27 5.71 11.71
N GLU A 24 -1.03 6.69 12.22
CA GLU A 24 -1.33 6.82 13.64
C GLU A 24 -2.24 5.66 14.09
N LYS A 25 -2.13 5.26 15.37
CA LYS A 25 -2.80 4.07 15.92
C LYS A 25 -4.33 4.09 15.79
N ASN A 26 -4.93 5.28 15.73
CA ASN A 26 -6.38 5.48 15.69
C ASN A 26 -6.89 5.89 14.30
N ARG A 27 -6.04 5.84 13.27
CA ARG A 27 -6.42 6.18 11.89
C ARG A 27 -6.72 4.92 11.10
N ASP A 28 -7.72 5.00 10.23
CA ASP A 28 -7.98 3.95 9.25
C ASP A 28 -6.81 3.85 8.26
N PHE A 29 -6.14 2.71 8.25
CA PHE A 29 -5.02 2.44 7.35
C PHE A 29 -5.39 2.66 5.87
N THR A 30 -6.58 2.21 5.46
CA THR A 30 -7.02 2.26 4.07
C THR A 30 -7.27 3.69 3.60
N GLU A 31 -7.82 4.53 4.48
CA GLU A 31 -8.04 5.95 4.20
C GLU A 31 -6.71 6.71 4.06
N VAL A 32 -5.78 6.47 4.99
CA VAL A 32 -4.44 7.09 4.97
C VAL A 32 -3.67 6.66 3.72
N LEU A 33 -3.72 5.37 3.37
CA LEU A 33 -3.12 4.85 2.15
C LEU A 33 -3.73 5.51 0.90
N ASP A 34 -5.07 5.57 0.79
CA ASP A 34 -5.72 6.17 -0.38
C ASP A 34 -5.37 7.65 -0.54
N LYS A 35 -5.34 8.40 0.57
CA LYS A 35 -4.88 9.80 0.58
C LYS A 35 -3.44 9.91 0.10
N PHE A 36 -2.55 9.05 0.62
CA PHE A 36 -1.14 9.05 0.22
C PHE A 36 -0.98 8.75 -1.29
N LEU A 37 -1.62 7.70 -1.78
CA LEU A 37 -1.55 7.29 -3.19
C LEU A 37 -2.11 8.37 -4.13
N LYS A 38 -3.27 8.97 -3.79
CA LYS A 38 -3.85 10.09 -4.54
C LYS A 38 -2.91 11.31 -4.58
N SER A 39 -2.32 11.66 -3.44
CA SER A 39 -1.40 12.81 -3.33
C SER A 39 -0.16 12.65 -4.24
N ARG A 40 0.30 11.41 -4.42
CA ARG A 40 1.47 11.07 -5.23
C ARG A 40 1.12 10.62 -6.65
N ARG A 41 -0.17 10.61 -7.02
CA ARG A 41 -0.68 10.09 -8.31
C ARG A 41 -0.21 8.65 -8.58
N ILE A 42 -0.13 7.82 -7.55
CA ILE A 42 0.30 6.43 -7.63
C ILE A 42 -0.93 5.53 -7.81
N LYS A 43 -0.89 4.63 -8.79
CA LYS A 43 -1.90 3.58 -8.95
C LYS A 43 -1.54 2.38 -8.09
N LEU A 44 -2.52 1.82 -7.38
CA LEU A 44 -2.38 0.59 -6.56
C LEU A 44 -1.74 -0.58 -7.33
N SER A 45 -2.08 -0.72 -8.62
CA SER A 45 -1.53 -1.76 -9.51
C SER A 45 -0.01 -1.70 -9.70
N LEU A 46 0.62 -0.54 -9.43
CA LEU A 46 2.06 -0.34 -9.56
C LEU A 46 2.83 -0.72 -8.29
N ILE A 47 2.17 -1.05 -7.18
CA ILE A 47 2.86 -1.46 -5.95
C ILE A 47 3.33 -2.91 -6.12
N ASP A 48 4.64 -3.16 -6.09
CA ASP A 48 5.22 -4.51 -6.30
C ASP A 48 5.54 -5.18 -4.96
N PHE A 49 6.23 -4.48 -4.06
CA PHE A 49 6.57 -4.97 -2.73
C PHE A 49 6.05 -4.04 -1.64
N LEU A 50 5.45 -4.62 -0.61
CA LEU A 50 5.03 -3.94 0.60
C LEU A 50 5.93 -4.38 1.75
N HIS A 51 6.49 -3.42 2.46
CA HIS A 51 7.25 -3.63 3.68
C HIS A 51 6.64 -2.78 4.80
N ILE A 52 5.98 -3.44 5.74
CA ILE A 52 5.40 -2.76 6.91
C ILE A 52 6.44 -2.81 8.02
N LYS A 53 6.91 -1.64 8.46
CA LYS A 53 7.76 -1.51 9.64
C LYS A 53 6.89 -1.05 10.81
N LEU A 54 6.67 -1.96 11.75
CA LEU A 54 5.95 -1.68 12.98
C LEU A 54 6.84 -0.88 13.94
N SER A 55 6.27 0.10 14.65
CA SER A 55 6.92 0.62 15.87
C SER A 55 6.87 -0.43 16.96
N GLU A 56 7.68 -0.26 18.02
CA GLU A 56 7.66 -1.13 19.21
C GLU A 56 6.25 -1.30 19.82
N GLU A 57 5.40 -0.27 19.71
CA GLU A 57 4.01 -0.30 20.19
C GLU A 57 2.99 -0.98 19.25
N SER A 58 3.38 -1.37 18.04
CA SER A 58 2.45 -1.88 17.02
C SER A 58 2.55 -3.39 16.91
N SER A 59 1.42 -4.10 16.82
CA SER A 59 1.42 -5.57 16.89
C SER A 59 1.76 -6.21 15.54
N LEU A 60 2.39 -7.39 15.55
CA LEU A 60 2.60 -8.19 14.34
C LEU A 60 1.29 -8.48 13.59
N LEU A 61 0.19 -8.65 14.32
CA LEU A 61 -1.14 -8.85 13.75
C LEU A 61 -1.57 -7.67 12.87
N ASP A 62 -1.27 -6.44 13.28
CA ASP A 62 -1.59 -5.25 12.51
C ASP A 62 -0.85 -5.23 11.16
N ALA A 63 0.41 -5.66 11.12
CA ALA A 63 1.14 -5.79 9.87
C ALA A 63 0.49 -6.82 8.93
N TYR A 64 0.08 -7.98 9.45
CA TYR A 64 -0.59 -9.00 8.64
C TYR A 64 -1.94 -8.53 8.10
N ILE A 65 -2.74 -7.83 8.91
CA ILE A 65 -4.02 -7.26 8.48
C ILE A 65 -3.80 -6.24 7.36
N ILE A 66 -2.83 -5.33 7.53
CA ILE A 66 -2.49 -4.31 6.53
C ILE A 66 -2.03 -4.96 5.22
N GLU A 67 -1.18 -5.98 5.29
CA GLU A 67 -0.70 -6.71 4.11
C GLU A 67 -1.86 -7.42 3.38
N ALA A 68 -2.74 -8.09 4.13
CA ALA A 68 -3.91 -8.79 3.58
C ALA A 68 -4.89 -7.82 2.90
N LEU A 69 -5.19 -6.68 3.53
CA LEU A 69 -6.04 -5.63 2.96
C LEU A 69 -5.47 -5.09 1.64
N LEU A 70 -4.16 -4.84 1.59
CA LEU A 70 -3.49 -4.37 0.39
C LEU A 70 -3.52 -5.40 -0.75
N LYS A 71 -3.27 -6.68 -0.45
CA LYS A 71 -3.40 -7.76 -1.43
C LYS A 71 -4.83 -7.85 -1.97
N ALA A 72 -5.83 -7.84 -1.09
CA ALA A 72 -7.24 -7.88 -1.47
C ALA A 72 -7.64 -6.69 -2.36
N ARG A 73 -7.24 -5.46 -2.00
CA ARG A 73 -7.53 -4.26 -2.83
C ARG A 73 -6.81 -4.28 -4.17
N LYS A 74 -5.57 -4.75 -4.22
CA LYS A 74 -4.85 -4.92 -5.48
C LYS A 74 -5.62 -5.87 -6.39
N ILE A 75 -6.08 -7.02 -5.88
CA ILE A 75 -6.91 -7.98 -6.63
C ILE A 75 -8.20 -7.32 -7.10
N ALA A 76 -8.96 -6.64 -6.21
CA ALA A 76 -10.19 -5.95 -6.59
C ALA A 76 -9.99 -4.93 -7.71
N SER A 77 -8.89 -4.15 -7.65
CA SER A 77 -8.55 -3.16 -8.69
C SER A 77 -8.23 -3.77 -10.07
N PHE A 78 -7.88 -5.06 -10.14
CA PHE A 78 -7.72 -5.76 -11.42
C PHE A 78 -9.08 -6.09 -12.06
N PHE A 79 -10.10 -6.37 -11.25
CA PHE A 79 -11.44 -6.73 -11.70
C PHE A 79 -12.37 -5.52 -11.94
N ASP A 80 -12.03 -4.35 -11.40
CA ASP A 80 -12.71 -3.07 -11.68
C ASP A 80 -12.48 -2.54 -13.11
N LYS A 81 -11.73 -3.26 -13.96
CA LYS A 81 -11.75 -2.95 -15.39
C LYS A 81 -13.11 -3.36 -15.95
N PRO A 82 -13.88 -2.44 -16.56
CA PRO A 82 -15.12 -2.82 -17.22
C PRO A 82 -14.79 -3.92 -18.22
N ILE A 83 -15.49 -5.04 -18.11
CA ILE A 83 -15.56 -6.03 -19.20
C ILE A 83 -16.13 -5.22 -20.37
N LYS A 84 -15.29 -4.97 -21.38
CA LYS A 84 -15.79 -4.43 -22.65
C LYS A 84 -16.62 -5.55 -23.25
N ASP A 85 -17.94 -5.40 -23.15
CA ASP A 85 -18.90 -6.10 -24.02
C ASP A 85 -18.62 -5.78 -25.50
#